data_AF-A0A7L8U9P9-F1
#
_entry.id   AF-A0A7L8U9P9-F1
#
_cell.length_a   1.000
_cell.length_b   1.000
_cell.length_c   1.000
_cell.angle_alpha   90.00
_cell.angle_beta   90.00
_cell.angle_gamma   90.00
#
_symmetry.space_group_name_H-M   'P 1'
#
loop_
_entity.id
_entity.type
_entity.pdbx_description
1 polymer ?
#
loop_
_entity_poly.entity_id
_entity_poly.type
_entity_poly.pdbx_seq_one_letter_code
_entity_poly.pdbx_strand_id
1 'polypeptide(L)'
;MEIRTDLERVLWHEVGHLCIDLIEIEDSPDFFVDDLWANYHKIAISEYKWEGGVRMLPSIKFDVLLQDDDKTSFALLGLISGCVFQTLFLKDLLKVPGIGFEDCFCVQQKCGGRGDIRSFLGITSLIRRKYGLNKDFIQFSEKELQHIYYDIITKNQEFLGALHSLISRYTAIVYAVYELSENKDEFKYSLKGNDLDSLKEEVFKLMKVTGFYDAVKELKESIKEKMTEVQKSSTSS
;
A
#
# COMPACT_ATOMS: atom_id res chain seq x y z
N MET A 1 10.28 -1.40 -19.53
CA MET A 1 9.59 -0.17 -19.12
C MET A 1 10.58 0.99 -19.18
N GLU A 2 10.18 2.18 -19.62
CA GLU A 2 11.07 3.36 -19.56
C GLU A 2 11.42 3.69 -18.11
N ILE A 3 12.63 4.22 -17.87
CA ILE A 3 13.15 4.46 -16.50
C ILE A 3 12.21 5.37 -15.70
N ARG A 4 11.70 6.44 -16.31
CA ARG A 4 10.76 7.36 -15.66
C ARG A 4 9.42 6.70 -15.35
N THR A 5 8.91 5.86 -16.26
CA THR A 5 7.66 5.12 -16.05
C THR A 5 7.80 4.08 -14.93
N ASP A 6 8.97 3.43 -14.81
CA ASP A 6 9.25 2.50 -13.71
C ASP A 6 9.38 3.22 -12.36
N LEU A 7 9.94 4.44 -12.35
CA LEU A 7 9.90 5.30 -11.16
C LEU A 7 8.48 5.68 -10.78
N GLU A 8 7.65 6.08 -11.75
CA GLU A 8 6.25 6.43 -11.48
C GLU A 8 5.47 5.21 -10.95
N ARG A 9 5.71 4.02 -11.51
CA ARG A 9 5.15 2.76 -11.01
C ARG A 9 5.47 2.55 -9.53
N VAL A 10 6.73 2.72 -9.12
CA VAL A 10 7.10 2.53 -7.72
C VAL A 10 6.49 3.60 -6.83
N LEU A 11 6.39 4.86 -7.28
CA LEU A 11 5.74 5.91 -6.51
C LEU A 11 4.23 5.68 -6.38
N TRP A 12 3.56 5.10 -7.38
CA TRP A 12 2.18 4.61 -7.23
C TRP A 12 2.05 3.55 -6.15
N HIS A 13 3.00 2.62 -6.07
CA HIS A 13 3.03 1.60 -5.03
C HIS A 13 3.20 2.24 -3.64
N GLU A 14 4.24 3.05 -3.45
CA GLU A 14 4.54 3.62 -2.13
C GLU A 14 3.50 4.64 -1.67
N VAL A 15 2.93 5.44 -2.58
CA VAL A 15 1.85 6.36 -2.22
C VAL A 15 0.57 5.60 -1.88
N GLY A 16 0.35 4.41 -2.45
CA GLY A 16 -0.73 3.51 -2.03
C GLY A 16 -0.62 3.12 -0.56
N HIS A 17 0.57 2.72 -0.11
CA HIS A 17 0.87 2.44 1.31
C HIS A 17 0.69 3.70 2.17
N LEU A 18 1.25 4.83 1.73
CA LEU A 18 1.15 6.10 2.44
C LEU A 18 -0.30 6.53 2.70
N CYS A 19 -1.21 6.27 1.75
CA CYS A 19 -2.63 6.59 1.93
C CYS A 19 -3.21 5.86 3.15
N ILE A 20 -2.91 4.57 3.31
CA ILE A 20 -3.40 3.79 4.45
C ILE A 20 -2.69 4.20 5.75
N ASP A 21 -1.38 4.37 5.72
CA ASP A 21 -0.59 4.77 6.89
C ASP A 21 -1.10 6.09 7.49
N LEU A 22 -1.42 7.08 6.64
CA LEU A 22 -1.95 8.36 7.09
C LEU A 22 -3.34 8.26 7.72
N ILE A 23 -4.16 7.29 7.29
CA ILE A 23 -5.47 7.05 7.89
C ILE A 23 -5.31 6.31 9.23
N GLU A 24 -4.37 5.35 9.31
CA GLU A 24 -4.06 4.64 10.55
C GLU A 24 -3.53 5.58 11.64
N ILE A 25 -2.65 6.52 11.29
CA ILE A 25 -2.05 7.48 12.23
C ILE A 25 -3.09 8.33 12.96
N GLU A 26 -4.20 8.69 12.29
CA GLU A 26 -5.29 9.44 12.92
C GLU A 26 -5.99 8.63 14.04
N ASP A 27 -6.06 7.31 13.89
CA ASP A 27 -6.64 6.40 14.89
C ASP A 27 -5.60 5.94 15.93
N SER A 28 -4.31 6.06 15.61
CA SER A 28 -3.18 5.57 16.41
C SER A 28 -2.04 6.59 16.40
N PRO A 29 -2.14 7.67 17.19
CA PRO A 29 -1.21 8.81 17.16
C PRO A 29 0.21 8.48 17.65
N ASP A 30 0.44 7.24 18.13
CA ASP A 30 1.76 6.73 18.48
C ASP A 30 2.62 6.42 17.25
N PHE A 31 2.03 6.42 16.05
CA PHE A 31 2.72 6.20 14.79
C PHE A 31 3.02 7.48 14.04
N PHE A 32 4.08 7.44 13.22
CA PHE A 32 4.36 8.47 12.23
C PHE A 32 5.12 7.88 11.03
N VAL A 33 4.94 8.51 9.87
CA VAL A 33 5.74 8.22 8.67
C VAL A 33 7.01 9.07 8.70
N ASP A 34 8.15 8.39 8.63
CA ASP A 34 9.48 8.96 8.80
C ASP A 34 10.27 9.10 7.48
N ASP A 35 10.00 8.24 6.50
CA ASP A 35 10.70 8.23 5.21
C ASP A 35 9.77 7.70 4.12
N LEU A 36 9.77 8.33 2.96
CA LEU A 36 9.31 7.74 1.71
C LEU A 36 10.49 7.79 0.74
N TRP A 37 10.95 6.63 0.29
CA TRP A 37 12.18 6.55 -0.51
C TRP A 37 11.98 5.78 -1.81
N ALA A 38 12.84 6.07 -2.78
CA ALA A 38 12.96 5.36 -4.03
C ALA A 38 14.45 5.14 -4.35
N ASN A 39 14.83 3.91 -4.69
CA ASN A 39 16.18 3.56 -5.11
C ASN A 39 16.17 3.02 -6.54
N TYR A 40 17.18 3.40 -7.31
CA TYR A 40 17.47 2.85 -8.62
C TYR A 40 18.68 1.93 -8.54
N HIS A 41 18.56 0.75 -9.15
CA HIS A 41 19.64 -0.20 -9.35
C HIS A 41 19.77 -0.53 -10.84
N LYS A 42 20.98 -0.33 -11.40
CA LYS A 42 21.23 -0.65 -12.82
C LYS A 42 21.06 -2.12 -13.15
N ILE A 43 21.56 -2.99 -12.26
CA ILE A 43 21.37 -4.43 -12.32
C ILE A 43 20.10 -4.72 -11.55
N ALA A 44 19.03 -5.01 -12.28
CA ALA A 44 17.73 -5.25 -11.69
C ALA A 44 17.79 -6.51 -10.81
N ILE A 45 17.50 -6.35 -9.51
CA ILE A 45 17.28 -7.47 -8.58
C ILE A 45 15.90 -8.11 -8.82
N SER A 46 15.03 -7.40 -9.57
CA SER A 46 13.70 -7.82 -10.04
C SER A 46 13.54 -7.57 -11.54
N GLU A 47 12.33 -7.65 -12.10
CA GLU A 47 12.06 -7.18 -13.48
C GLU A 47 12.13 -5.63 -13.60
N TYR A 48 12.13 -4.93 -12.46
CA TYR A 48 12.14 -3.48 -12.34
C TYR A 48 13.47 -2.98 -11.77
N LYS A 49 13.86 -1.76 -12.17
CA LYS A 49 15.09 -1.10 -11.71
C LYS A 49 14.85 -0.18 -10.53
N TRP A 50 13.63 0.34 -10.40
CA TRP A 50 13.23 1.13 -9.25
C TRP A 50 12.56 0.28 -8.17
N GLU A 51 13.00 0.48 -6.93
CA GLU A 51 12.37 -0.01 -5.70
C GLU A 51 12.05 1.16 -4.77
N GLY A 52 11.19 0.94 -3.79
CA GLY A 52 10.75 1.97 -2.88
C GLY A 52 10.31 1.41 -1.54
N GLY A 53 9.95 2.32 -0.65
CA GLY A 53 9.35 1.97 0.63
C GLY A 53 8.82 3.19 1.36
N VAL A 54 7.78 2.97 2.16
CA VAL A 54 7.33 3.89 3.21
C VAL A 54 7.78 3.33 4.56
N ARG A 55 8.39 4.17 5.40
CA ARG A 55 8.83 3.80 6.75
C ARG A 55 7.90 4.42 7.79
N MET A 56 7.04 3.59 8.36
CA MET A 56 6.24 3.93 9.54
C MET A 56 6.96 3.48 10.83
N LEU A 57 6.97 4.35 11.85
CA LEU A 57 7.56 4.10 13.15
C LEU A 57 6.54 4.34 14.27
N PRO A 58 6.60 3.57 15.39
CA PRO A 58 7.45 2.40 15.59
C PRO A 58 6.99 1.19 14.77
N SER A 59 7.91 0.27 14.44
CA SER A 59 7.52 -1.01 13.82
C SER A 59 6.85 -1.92 14.84
N ILE A 60 5.68 -2.48 14.53
CA ILE A 60 4.99 -3.46 15.38
C ILE A 60 5.27 -4.89 14.90
N LYS A 61 5.53 -5.79 15.85
CA LYS A 61 5.64 -7.23 15.56
C LYS A 61 4.24 -7.84 15.38
N PHE A 62 4.10 -8.80 14.47
CA PHE A 62 2.78 -9.38 14.12
C PHE A 62 2.03 -9.99 15.31
N ASP A 63 2.73 -10.58 16.27
CA ASP A 63 2.13 -11.14 17.50
C ASP A 63 1.51 -10.06 18.41
N VAL A 64 2.12 -8.87 18.44
CA VAL A 64 1.59 -7.69 19.15
C VAL A 64 0.44 -7.08 18.36
N LEU A 65 0.55 -7.01 17.02
CA LEU A 65 -0.48 -6.45 16.14
C LEU A 65 -1.83 -7.12 16.37
N LEU A 66 -1.88 -8.45 16.48
CA LEU A 66 -3.11 -9.21 16.71
C LEU A 66 -3.82 -8.92 18.03
N GLN A 67 -3.21 -8.21 18.97
CA GLN A 67 -3.89 -7.81 20.21
C GLN A 67 -4.88 -6.65 19.97
N ASP A 68 -4.75 -5.99 18.82
CA ASP A 68 -5.54 -4.84 18.40
C ASP A 68 -6.15 -5.12 17.02
N ASP A 69 -7.47 -5.34 17.00
CA ASP A 69 -8.20 -5.67 15.79
C ASP A 69 -8.27 -4.50 14.80
N ASP A 70 -8.19 -3.27 15.30
CA ASP A 70 -8.19 -2.08 14.46
C ASP A 70 -6.87 -1.96 13.71
N LYS A 71 -5.75 -2.09 14.42
CA LYS A 71 -4.42 -2.11 13.81
C LYS A 71 -4.23 -3.31 12.89
N THR A 72 -4.74 -4.48 13.26
CA THR A 72 -4.68 -5.67 12.41
C THR A 72 -5.42 -5.45 11.08
N SER A 73 -6.58 -4.79 11.13
CA SER A 73 -7.38 -4.52 9.94
C SER A 73 -6.73 -3.49 9.01
N PHE A 74 -6.15 -2.42 9.58
CA PHE A 74 -5.32 -1.50 8.80
C PHE A 74 -4.10 -2.17 8.18
N ALA A 75 -3.39 -3.01 8.92
CA ALA A 75 -2.22 -3.70 8.40
C ALA A 75 -2.56 -4.59 7.19
N LEU A 76 -3.69 -5.33 7.22
CA LEU A 76 -4.11 -6.11 6.05
C LEU A 76 -4.40 -5.24 4.83
N LEU A 77 -5.08 -4.11 5.03
CA LEU A 77 -5.39 -3.17 3.96
C LEU A 77 -4.14 -2.47 3.42
N GLY A 78 -3.25 -2.03 4.32
CA GLY A 78 -1.97 -1.40 4.01
C GLY A 78 -1.13 -2.33 3.15
N LEU A 79 -0.95 -3.58 3.55
CA LEU A 79 -0.14 -4.54 2.80
C LEU A 79 -0.60 -4.76 1.36
N ILE A 80 -1.90 -4.80 1.09
CA ILE A 80 -2.37 -4.94 -0.30
C ILE A 80 -2.34 -3.62 -1.08
N SER A 81 -2.27 -2.49 -0.38
CA SER A 81 -2.59 -1.18 -0.96
C SER A 81 -1.62 -0.77 -2.06
N GLY A 82 -0.32 -0.87 -1.83
CA GLY A 82 0.68 -0.53 -2.84
C GLY A 82 0.52 -1.34 -4.14
N CYS A 83 0.21 -2.63 -4.04
CA CYS A 83 -0.04 -3.44 -5.22
C CYS A 83 -1.36 -3.12 -5.92
N VAL A 84 -2.43 -2.76 -5.21
CA VAL A 84 -3.67 -2.29 -5.84
C VAL A 84 -3.41 -1.01 -6.65
N PHE A 85 -2.70 -0.04 -6.08
CA PHE A 85 -2.38 1.23 -6.75
C PHE A 85 -1.45 1.04 -7.95
N GLN A 86 -0.41 0.21 -7.80
CA GLN A 86 0.47 -0.14 -8.91
C GLN A 86 -0.32 -0.80 -10.06
N THR A 87 -1.18 -1.76 -9.75
CA THR A 87 -1.99 -2.45 -10.77
C THR A 87 -2.93 -1.46 -11.47
N LEU A 88 -3.55 -0.54 -10.74
CA LEU A 88 -4.38 0.51 -11.34
C LEU A 88 -3.56 1.37 -12.30
N PHE A 89 -2.38 1.84 -11.91
CA PHE A 89 -1.52 2.63 -12.79
C PHE A 89 -1.16 1.87 -14.08
N LEU A 90 -0.69 0.64 -13.96
CA LEU A 90 -0.27 -0.16 -15.12
C LEU A 90 -1.46 -0.53 -16.03
N LYS A 91 -2.57 -0.96 -15.44
CA LYS A 91 -3.73 -1.49 -16.16
C LYS A 91 -4.63 -0.37 -16.70
N ASP A 92 -4.94 0.64 -15.88
CA ASP A 92 -5.95 1.64 -16.22
C ASP A 92 -5.37 2.92 -16.77
N LEU A 93 -4.18 3.34 -16.34
CA LEU A 93 -3.54 4.56 -16.86
C LEU A 93 -2.63 4.25 -18.05
N LEU A 94 -1.76 3.25 -17.93
CA LEU A 94 -0.84 2.87 -19.01
C LEU A 94 -1.40 1.84 -20.00
N LYS A 95 -2.56 1.24 -19.68
CA LYS A 95 -3.23 0.23 -20.53
C LYS A 95 -2.33 -0.96 -20.89
N VAL A 96 -1.46 -1.37 -19.98
CA VAL A 96 -0.58 -2.54 -20.19
C VAL A 96 -1.44 -3.82 -20.21
N PRO A 97 -1.45 -4.58 -21.32
CA PRO A 97 -2.31 -5.74 -21.46
C PRO A 97 -1.87 -6.88 -20.54
N GLY A 98 -2.85 -7.57 -19.94
CA GLY A 98 -2.61 -8.77 -19.14
C GLY A 98 -2.06 -8.54 -17.73
N ILE A 99 -1.92 -7.29 -17.28
CA ILE A 99 -1.49 -6.98 -15.91
C ILE A 99 -2.63 -7.21 -14.91
N GLY A 100 -2.33 -7.97 -13.87
CA GLY A 100 -3.16 -8.24 -12.70
C GLY A 100 -2.54 -7.72 -11.40
N PHE A 101 -3.24 -7.98 -10.29
CA PHE A 101 -2.76 -7.67 -8.94
C PHE A 101 -1.60 -8.59 -8.54
N GLU A 102 -1.68 -9.83 -9.00
CA GLU A 102 -0.81 -10.96 -8.72
C GLU A 102 0.56 -10.81 -9.40
N ASP A 103 0.71 -9.90 -10.37
CA ASP A 103 2.02 -9.52 -10.94
C ASP A 103 2.83 -8.64 -9.98
N CYS A 104 2.18 -7.99 -9.02
CA CYS A 104 2.81 -7.23 -7.94
C CYS A 104 2.84 -8.03 -6.64
N PHE A 105 1.70 -8.59 -6.23
CA PHE A 105 1.49 -9.17 -4.92
C PHE A 105 1.77 -10.68 -4.91
N CYS A 106 3.05 -11.05 -5.05
CA CYS A 106 3.46 -12.44 -5.24
C CYS A 106 4.78 -12.80 -4.55
N VAL A 107 4.96 -14.08 -4.21
CA VAL A 107 6.12 -14.56 -3.44
C VAL A 107 7.42 -14.67 -4.26
N GLN A 108 7.33 -14.57 -5.59
CA GLN A 108 8.48 -14.66 -6.49
C GLN A 108 9.41 -13.46 -6.28
N GLN A 109 10.73 -13.67 -6.42
CA GLN A 109 11.72 -12.61 -6.17
C GLN A 109 11.52 -11.35 -7.01
N LYS A 110 10.92 -11.50 -8.19
CA LYS A 110 10.69 -10.42 -9.14
C LYS A 110 9.48 -9.51 -8.83
N CYS A 111 8.64 -9.90 -7.88
CA CYS A 111 7.41 -9.16 -7.56
C CYS A 111 7.69 -7.98 -6.63
N GLY A 112 7.20 -6.79 -7.00
CA GLY A 112 7.39 -5.56 -6.22
C GLY A 112 6.87 -5.67 -4.79
N GLY A 113 5.66 -6.22 -4.60
CA GLY A 113 5.03 -6.43 -3.29
C GLY A 113 5.41 -7.76 -2.62
N ARG A 114 6.59 -8.32 -2.88
CA ARG A 114 7.02 -9.59 -2.26
C ARG A 114 7.11 -9.52 -0.74
N GLY A 115 7.55 -8.38 -0.22
CA GLY A 115 7.55 -8.12 1.22
C GLY A 115 6.13 -8.14 1.78
N ASP A 116 5.21 -7.50 1.06
CA ASP A 116 3.84 -7.32 1.50
C ASP A 116 3.08 -8.64 1.57
N ILE A 117 3.12 -9.47 0.53
CA ILE A 117 2.47 -10.78 0.54
C ILE A 117 3.01 -11.69 1.64
N ARG A 118 4.32 -11.62 1.94
CA ARG A 118 4.91 -12.43 3.02
C ARG A 118 4.37 -12.01 4.38
N SER A 119 4.30 -10.70 4.62
CA SER A 119 3.71 -10.15 5.83
C SER A 119 2.22 -10.47 5.91
N PHE A 120 1.49 -10.37 4.80
CA PHE A 120 0.07 -10.67 4.70
C PHE A 120 -0.23 -12.13 5.03
N LEU A 121 0.53 -13.07 4.46
CA LEU A 121 0.43 -14.50 4.78
C LEU A 121 0.81 -14.78 6.24
N GLY A 122 1.78 -14.05 6.79
CA GLY A 122 2.14 -14.13 8.20
C GLY A 122 0.99 -13.72 9.11
N ILE A 123 0.40 -12.55 8.88
CA ILE A 123 -0.70 -12.01 9.68
C ILE A 123 -1.95 -12.89 9.54
N THR A 124 -2.37 -13.22 8.32
CA THR A 124 -3.57 -14.07 8.10
C THR A 124 -3.42 -15.46 8.69
N SER A 125 -2.22 -16.04 8.69
CA SER A 125 -1.93 -17.30 9.39
C SER A 125 -2.15 -17.17 10.90
N LEU A 126 -1.73 -16.05 11.50
CA LEU A 126 -1.91 -15.84 12.92
C LEU A 126 -3.37 -15.50 13.29
N ILE A 127 -4.09 -14.75 12.44
CA ILE A 127 -5.54 -14.52 12.56
C ILE A 127 -6.28 -15.85 12.62
N ARG A 128 -5.97 -16.79 11.71
CA ARG A 128 -6.56 -18.14 11.69
C ARG A 128 -6.27 -18.93 12.97
N ARG A 129 -5.12 -18.70 13.62
CA ARG A 129 -4.80 -19.33 14.91
C ARG A 129 -5.59 -18.70 16.06
N LYS A 130 -5.76 -17.38 16.06
CA LYS A 130 -6.47 -16.64 17.13
C LYS A 130 -7.99 -16.86 17.06
N TYR A 131 -8.58 -16.73 15.88
CA TYR A 131 -10.04 -16.75 15.67
C TYR A 131 -10.57 -18.10 15.16
N GLY A 132 -9.68 -19.02 14.79
CA GLY A 132 -10.03 -20.28 14.14
C GLY A 132 -10.03 -20.19 12.61
N LEU A 133 -10.14 -21.34 11.95
CA LEU A 133 -10.20 -21.42 10.49
C LEU A 133 -11.58 -20.95 9.99
N ASN A 134 -11.67 -19.69 9.56
CA ASN A 134 -12.85 -19.14 8.90
C ASN A 134 -12.68 -19.16 7.37
N LYS A 135 -13.47 -20.00 6.66
CA LYS A 135 -13.46 -20.06 5.19
C LYS A 135 -13.90 -18.74 4.56
N ASP A 136 -14.84 -18.03 5.18
CA ASP A 136 -15.38 -16.77 4.67
C ASP A 136 -14.33 -15.67 4.78
N PHE A 137 -13.58 -15.62 5.88
CA PHE A 137 -12.44 -14.71 6.01
C PHE A 137 -11.34 -15.01 4.98
N ILE A 138 -11.03 -16.27 4.71
CA ILE A 138 -10.01 -16.65 3.70
C ILE A 138 -10.46 -16.17 2.32
N GLN A 139 -11.70 -16.46 1.95
CA GLN A 139 -12.27 -16.03 0.67
C GLN A 139 -12.29 -14.50 0.56
N PHE A 140 -12.72 -13.80 1.60
CA PHE A 140 -12.75 -12.35 1.65
C PHE A 140 -11.33 -11.75 1.53
N SER A 141 -10.42 -12.13 2.43
CA SER A 141 -9.08 -11.54 2.52
C SER A 141 -8.19 -11.87 1.34
N GLU A 142 -8.23 -13.11 0.82
CA GLU A 142 -7.32 -13.56 -0.24
C GLU A 142 -7.86 -13.34 -1.66
N LYS A 143 -9.16 -13.10 -1.84
CA LYS A 143 -9.75 -12.99 -3.19
C LYS A 143 -10.67 -11.80 -3.42
N GLU A 144 -11.29 -11.22 -2.40
CA GLU A 144 -12.29 -10.16 -2.60
C GLU A 144 -11.75 -8.80 -2.20
N LEU A 145 -10.96 -8.73 -1.13
CA LEU A 145 -10.50 -7.49 -0.53
C LEU A 145 -9.78 -6.57 -1.53
N GLN A 146 -8.88 -7.11 -2.34
CA GLN A 146 -8.15 -6.35 -3.36
C GLN A 146 -9.08 -5.82 -4.46
N HIS A 147 -10.14 -6.55 -4.81
CA HIS A 147 -11.13 -6.09 -5.80
C HIS A 147 -12.05 -5.01 -5.22
N ILE A 148 -12.51 -5.18 -3.97
CA ILE A 148 -13.30 -4.17 -3.25
C ILE A 148 -12.50 -2.87 -3.14
N TYR A 149 -11.24 -2.96 -2.75
CA TYR A 149 -10.39 -1.76 -2.62
C TYR A 149 -10.10 -1.09 -3.97
N TYR A 150 -9.82 -1.89 -5.00
CA TYR A 150 -9.69 -1.40 -6.38
C TYR A 150 -10.94 -0.66 -6.86
N ASP A 151 -12.13 -1.21 -6.59
CA ASP A 151 -13.41 -0.61 -6.95
C ASP A 151 -13.65 0.73 -6.22
N ILE A 152 -13.25 0.85 -4.94
CA ILE A 152 -13.34 2.11 -4.20
C ILE A 152 -12.53 3.20 -4.90
N ILE A 153 -11.28 2.89 -5.29
CA ILE A 153 -10.38 3.86 -5.93
C ILE A 153 -10.91 4.24 -7.32
N THR A 154 -11.30 3.26 -8.13
CA THR A 154 -11.75 3.50 -9.51
C THR A 154 -13.13 4.16 -9.60
N LYS A 155 -13.99 4.02 -8.59
CA LYS A 155 -15.25 4.80 -8.53
C LYS A 155 -14.99 6.26 -8.14
N ASN A 156 -13.89 6.55 -7.44
CA ASN A 156 -13.51 7.90 -7.02
C ASN A 156 -12.60 8.58 -8.06
N GLN A 157 -13.18 8.98 -9.19
CA GLN A 157 -12.43 9.58 -10.31
C GLN A 157 -11.75 10.91 -9.95
N GLU A 158 -12.33 11.70 -9.05
CA GLU A 158 -11.73 12.95 -8.56
C GLU A 158 -10.45 12.67 -7.76
N PHE A 159 -10.52 11.74 -6.80
CA PHE A 159 -9.35 11.27 -6.07
C PHE A 159 -8.27 10.76 -7.02
N LEU A 160 -8.65 9.89 -7.96
CA LEU A 160 -7.71 9.25 -8.86
C LEU A 160 -6.97 10.26 -9.75
N GLY A 161 -7.69 11.23 -10.32
CA GLY A 161 -7.09 12.26 -11.19
C GLY A 161 -6.14 13.20 -10.43
N ALA A 162 -6.53 13.62 -9.23
CA ALA A 162 -5.70 14.48 -8.39
C ALA A 162 -4.47 13.74 -7.86
N LEU A 163 -4.63 12.48 -7.46
CA LEU A 163 -3.51 11.65 -7.01
C LEU A 163 -2.52 11.38 -8.14
N HIS A 164 -3.01 11.08 -9.35
CA HIS A 164 -2.14 10.92 -10.51
C HIS A 164 -1.30 12.17 -10.75
N SER A 165 -1.93 13.35 -10.71
CA SER A 165 -1.23 14.63 -10.86
C SER A 165 -0.14 14.84 -9.80
N LEU A 166 -0.44 14.48 -8.55
CA LEU A 166 0.51 14.53 -7.44
C LEU A 166 1.68 13.57 -7.67
N ILE A 167 1.41 12.29 -7.97
CA ILE A 167 2.45 11.27 -8.18
C ILE A 167 3.32 11.63 -9.39
N SER A 168 2.74 12.11 -10.50
CA SER A 168 3.51 12.54 -11.67
C SER A 168 4.42 13.74 -11.36
N ARG A 169 3.99 14.66 -10.48
CA ARG A 169 4.83 15.77 -10.00
C ARG A 169 6.01 15.28 -9.17
N TYR A 170 5.77 14.39 -8.21
CA TYR A 170 6.86 13.80 -7.41
C TYR A 170 7.79 12.94 -8.26
N THR A 171 7.26 12.21 -9.25
CA THR A 171 8.07 11.50 -10.25
C THR A 171 9.01 12.45 -10.97
N ALA A 172 8.53 13.61 -11.43
CA ALA A 172 9.36 14.59 -12.11
C ALA A 172 10.48 15.15 -11.21
N ILE A 173 10.18 15.41 -9.94
CA ILE A 173 11.17 15.87 -8.95
C ILE A 173 12.28 14.82 -8.76
N VAL A 174 11.90 13.58 -8.42
CA VAL A 174 12.87 12.49 -8.18
C VAL A 174 13.69 12.20 -9.43
N TYR A 175 13.04 12.17 -10.60
CA TYR A 175 13.71 11.91 -11.86
C TYR A 175 14.72 13.00 -12.24
N ALA A 176 14.40 14.27 -11.99
CA ALA A 176 15.32 15.38 -12.22
C ALA A 176 16.59 15.25 -11.34
N VAL A 177 16.43 14.86 -10.08
CA VAL A 177 17.57 14.62 -9.17
C VAL A 177 18.40 13.43 -9.63
N TYR A 178 17.75 12.34 -10.06
CA TYR A 178 18.44 11.19 -10.65
C TYR A 178 19.27 11.56 -11.88
N GLU A 179 18.72 12.38 -12.78
CA GLU A 179 19.42 12.79 -14.01
C GLU A 179 20.68 13.63 -13.75
N LEU A 180 20.69 14.38 -12.64
CA LEU A 180 21.82 15.18 -12.17
C LEU A 180 22.81 14.40 -11.29
N SER A 181 22.47 13.18 -10.88
CA SER A 181 23.34 12.34 -10.05
C SER A 181 24.60 11.93 -10.81
N GLU A 182 25.76 12.04 -10.16
CA GLU A 182 27.03 11.51 -10.68
C GLU A 182 27.05 9.98 -10.67
N ASN A 183 26.35 9.36 -9.72
CA ASN A 183 26.17 7.91 -9.67
C ASN A 183 24.75 7.54 -10.16
N LYS A 184 24.65 7.18 -11.43
CA LYS A 184 23.40 6.67 -12.04
C LYS A 184 23.27 5.16 -11.94
N ASP A 185 24.32 4.44 -11.54
CA ASP A 185 24.30 2.98 -11.45
C ASP A 185 23.62 2.52 -10.14
N GLU A 186 23.76 3.33 -9.09
CA GLU A 186 23.10 3.17 -7.79
C GLU A 186 22.69 4.56 -7.28
N PHE A 187 21.38 4.81 -7.24
CA PHE A 187 20.83 6.10 -6.81
C PHE A 187 19.78 5.88 -5.75
N LYS A 188 19.74 6.76 -4.74
CA LYS A 188 18.75 6.76 -3.68
C LYS A 188 18.21 8.16 -3.46
N TYR A 189 16.89 8.26 -3.40
CA TYR A 189 16.18 9.46 -3.01
C TYR A 189 15.29 9.18 -1.81
N SER A 190 15.32 10.07 -0.82
CA SER A 190 14.49 9.99 0.39
C SER A 190 13.76 11.32 0.57
N LEU A 191 12.42 11.27 0.66
CA LEU A 191 11.59 12.38 1.13
C LEU A 191 11.55 12.35 2.65
N LYS A 192 12.05 13.42 3.28
CA LYS A 192 12.15 13.56 4.73
C LYS A 192 11.85 14.98 5.19
N GLY A 193 11.53 15.13 6.48
CA GLY A 193 11.26 16.42 7.10
C GLY A 193 10.15 17.18 6.37
N ASN A 194 10.37 18.47 6.14
CA ASN A 194 9.36 19.36 5.56
C ASN A 194 8.80 18.88 4.20
N ASP A 195 9.62 18.26 3.35
CA ASP A 195 9.15 17.78 2.04
C ASP A 195 8.20 16.58 2.18
N LEU A 196 8.48 15.70 3.16
CA LEU A 196 7.60 14.60 3.50
C LEU A 196 6.34 15.10 4.20
N ASP A 197 6.45 16.08 5.10
CA ASP A 197 5.30 16.68 5.78
C ASP A 197 4.35 17.34 4.78
N SER A 198 4.88 18.10 3.81
CA SER A 198 4.08 18.67 2.73
C SER A 198 3.39 17.59 1.89
N LEU A 199 4.09 16.52 1.52
CA LEU A 199 3.50 15.40 0.79
C LEU A 199 2.34 14.77 1.58
N LYS A 200 2.55 14.49 2.87
CA LYS A 200 1.55 13.89 3.76
C LYS A 200 0.31 14.77 3.87
N GLU A 201 0.50 16.08 4.06
CA GLU A 201 -0.61 17.04 4.12
C GLU A 201 -1.43 17.07 2.81
N GLU A 202 -0.75 17.10 1.66
CA GLU A 202 -1.43 17.10 0.36
C GLU A 202 -2.22 15.81 0.11
N VAL A 203 -1.60 14.65 0.37
CA VAL A 203 -2.26 13.34 0.22
C VAL A 203 -3.43 13.22 1.20
N PHE A 204 -3.23 13.57 2.46
CA PHE A 204 -4.28 13.48 3.48
C PHE A 204 -5.48 14.38 3.18
N LYS A 205 -5.22 15.63 2.82
CA LYS A 205 -6.26 16.57 2.40
C LYS A 205 -7.02 16.04 1.18
N LEU A 206 -6.29 15.48 0.20
CA LEU A 206 -6.91 14.89 -0.97
C LEU A 206 -7.86 13.75 -0.59
N MET A 207 -7.42 12.82 0.26
CA MET A 207 -8.25 11.69 0.71
C MET A 207 -9.52 12.14 1.44
N LYS A 208 -9.43 13.20 2.26
CA LYS A 208 -10.58 13.74 3.01
C LYS A 208 -11.59 14.43 2.10
N VAL A 209 -11.14 15.28 1.18
CA VAL A 209 -12.03 16.08 0.32
C VAL A 209 -12.80 15.21 -0.67
N THR A 210 -12.20 14.12 -1.14
CA THR A 210 -12.81 13.24 -2.15
C THR A 210 -13.66 12.12 -1.54
N GLY A 211 -13.74 12.00 -0.21
CA GLY A 211 -14.42 10.90 0.49
C GLY A 211 -13.69 9.56 0.44
N PHE A 212 -12.45 9.52 -0.08
CA PHE A 212 -11.62 8.31 -0.06
C PHE A 212 -11.29 7.86 1.37
N TYR A 213 -11.03 8.82 2.27
CA TYR A 213 -10.76 8.56 3.69
C TYR A 213 -11.89 7.74 4.34
N ASP A 214 -13.14 8.18 4.16
CA ASP A 214 -14.29 7.54 4.81
C ASP A 214 -14.55 6.14 4.22
N ALA A 215 -14.42 5.97 2.90
CA ALA A 215 -14.56 4.67 2.25
C ALA A 215 -13.50 3.66 2.73
N VAL A 216 -12.26 4.10 2.97
CA VAL A 216 -11.21 3.26 3.55
C VAL A 216 -11.53 2.87 4.99
N LYS A 217 -12.04 3.80 5.79
CA LYS A 217 -12.47 3.54 7.17
C LYS A 217 -13.59 2.50 7.22
N GLU A 218 -14.58 2.61 6.34
CA GLU A 218 -15.65 1.61 6.21
C GLU A 218 -15.13 0.23 5.79
N LEU A 219 -14.19 0.18 4.83
CA LEU A 219 -13.56 -1.07 4.43
C LEU A 219 -12.76 -1.70 5.57
N LYS A 220 -12.04 -0.89 6.36
CA LYS A 220 -11.31 -1.35 7.55
C LYS A 220 -12.24 -1.98 8.58
N GLU A 221 -13.39 -1.38 8.86
CA GLU A 221 -14.40 -2.00 9.75
C GLU A 221 -14.94 -3.31 9.17
N SER A 222 -15.15 -3.39 7.85
CA SER A 222 -15.60 -4.63 7.19
C SER A 222 -14.57 -5.76 7.33
N ILE A 223 -13.27 -5.45 7.24
CA ILE A 223 -12.19 -6.41 7.50
C ILE A 223 -12.24 -6.91 8.95
N LYS A 224 -12.39 -5.99 9.90
CA LYS A 224 -12.48 -6.29 11.34
C LYS A 224 -13.64 -7.22 11.67
N GLU A 225 -14.81 -6.96 11.10
CA GLU A 225 -15.98 -7.81 11.26
C GLU A 225 -15.72 -9.22 10.72
N LYS A 226 -15.22 -9.33 9.48
CA LYS A 226 -14.91 -10.63 8.84
C LYS A 226 -13.88 -11.45 9.62
N MET A 227 -12.90 -10.77 10.22
CA MET A 227 -11.89 -11.40 11.07
C MET A 227 -12.50 -12.01 12.34
N THR A 228 -13.50 -11.35 12.95
CA THR A 228 -14.01 -11.69 14.30
C THR A 228 -15.32 -12.50 14.30
N GLU A 229 -15.95 -12.72 13.13
CA GLU A 229 -17.25 -13.39 12.97
C GLU A 229 -17.38 -14.77 13.68
N VAL A 230 -16.31 -15.58 13.76
CA VAL A 230 -16.37 -16.93 14.37
C VAL A 230 -16.46 -16.90 15.91
N GLN A 231 -15.94 -15.86 16.57
CA GLN A 231 -16.09 -15.74 18.02
C GLN A 231 -17.54 -15.45 18.43
N LYS A 232 -18.30 -14.77 17.56
CA LYS A 232 -19.71 -14.46 17.83
C LYS A 232 -20.60 -15.70 17.72
N SER A 233 -20.31 -16.62 16.79
CA SER A 233 -21.10 -17.85 16.63
C SER A 233 -20.83 -18.92 17.69
N SER A 234 -19.67 -18.88 18.34
CA SER A 234 -19.25 -19.83 19.39
C SER A 234 -19.61 -19.39 20.81
N THR A 235 -20.03 -18.13 21.02
CA THR A 235 -20.51 -17.61 22.31
C THR A 235 -22.05 -17.58 22.42
N SER A 236 -22.76 -17.87 21.33
CA SER A 236 -24.22 -17.98 21.28
C SER A 236 -24.74 -19.43 21.28
N SER A 237 -23.96 -20.37 21.83
CA SER A 237 -24.31 -21.80 21.98
C SER A 237 -24.45 -22.19 23.44
#